data_AF-A0A966TQ44-F1
#
_entry.id   AF-A0A966TQ44-F1
#
_cell.length_a   1.000
_cell.length_b   1.000
_cell.length_c   1.000
_cell.angle_alpha   90.00
_cell.angle_beta   90.00
_cell.angle_gamma   90.00
#
_symmetry.space_group_name_H-M   'P 1'
#
loop_
_entity.id
_entity.type
_entity.pdbx_description
1 polymer ?
#
loop_
_entity_poly.entity_id
_entity_poly.type
_entity_poly.pdbx_seq_one_letter_code
_entity_poly.pdbx_strand_id
1 'polypeptide(L)'
;MLHGLTRTVGMIRSFVVLFIFALSGSAGLFADVAKPQIPASRGDQCVEPVEIMRRNHFEFIVHQRDLTVHQGIRTKRHSLAGCIDCHSTKTAAGQYLPVNAEGEFCQTCHTYAAVKIDCFSCHAAVPTEKISQSP
;
A
#
# COMPACT_ATOMS: atom_id res chain seq x y z
N MET A 1 22.29 -50.26 40.85
CA MET A 1 22.24 -49.79 39.44
C MET A 1 20.88 -49.21 39.03
N LEU A 2 19.73 -49.66 39.58
CA LEU A 2 18.40 -49.12 39.20
C LEU A 2 18.14 -47.63 39.55
N HIS A 3 18.70 -47.11 40.65
CA HIS A 3 18.49 -45.70 41.06
C HIS A 3 19.19 -44.65 40.17
N GLY A 4 20.18 -45.06 39.36
CA GLY A 4 20.86 -44.15 38.43
C GLY A 4 20.04 -43.88 37.16
N LEU A 5 19.31 -44.90 36.69
CA LEU A 5 18.54 -44.86 35.45
C LEU A 5 17.27 -43.99 35.58
N THR A 6 16.62 -44.00 36.75
CA THR A 6 15.45 -43.15 37.02
C THR A 6 15.81 -41.66 37.08
N ARG A 7 17.00 -41.35 37.57
CA ARG A 7 17.52 -39.98 37.70
C ARG A 7 17.90 -39.37 36.35
N THR A 8 18.51 -40.16 35.46
CA THR A 8 18.83 -39.74 34.08
C THR A 8 17.57 -39.55 33.22
N VAL A 9 16.57 -40.44 33.36
CA VAL A 9 15.29 -40.31 32.64
C VAL A 9 14.48 -39.09 33.11
N GLY A 10 14.52 -38.77 34.41
CA GLY A 10 13.92 -37.55 34.95
C GLY A 10 14.57 -36.27 34.42
N MET A 11 15.91 -36.24 34.34
CA MET A 11 16.65 -35.10 33.80
C MET A 11 16.35 -34.87 32.31
N ILE A 12 16.34 -35.93 31.49
CA ILE A 12 16.02 -35.84 30.06
C ILE A 12 14.59 -35.33 29.85
N ARG A 13 13.61 -35.80 30.65
CA ARG A 13 12.23 -35.31 30.60
C ARG A 13 12.13 -33.81 30.93
N SER A 14 12.84 -33.34 31.96
CA SER A 14 12.85 -31.93 32.31
C SER A 14 13.47 -31.06 31.21
N PHE A 15 14.56 -31.50 30.57
CA PHE A 15 15.17 -30.77 29.46
C PHE A 15 14.28 -30.73 28.20
N VAL A 16 13.60 -31.83 27.87
CA VAL A 16 12.68 -31.89 26.72
C VAL A 16 11.46 -30.97 26.93
N VAL A 17 10.89 -30.96 28.14
CA VAL A 17 9.76 -30.07 28.46
C VAL A 17 10.19 -28.61 28.40
N LEU A 18 11.38 -28.27 28.92
CA LEU A 18 11.91 -26.90 28.87
C LEU A 18 12.15 -26.43 27.42
N PHE A 19 12.65 -27.32 26.55
CA PHE A 19 12.92 -27.01 25.15
C PHE A 19 11.64 -26.82 24.33
N ILE A 20 10.59 -27.62 24.57
CA ILE A 20 9.28 -27.45 23.94
C ILE A 20 8.63 -26.13 24.39
N PHE A 21 8.76 -25.78 25.67
CA PHE A 21 8.24 -24.51 26.19
C PHE A 21 8.96 -23.31 25.57
N ALA A 22 10.27 -23.39 25.35
CA ALA A 22 11.05 -22.36 24.68
C ALA A 22 10.68 -22.16 23.20
N LEU A 23 10.32 -23.23 22.47
CA LEU A 23 9.90 -23.14 21.06
C LEU A 23 8.45 -22.63 20.87
N SER A 24 7.63 -22.64 21.93
CA SER A 24 6.23 -22.22 21.87
C SER A 24 6.05 -20.69 21.99
N GLY A 25 7.12 -19.95 22.28
CA GLY A 25 7.07 -18.54 22.68
C GLY A 25 7.14 -17.50 21.55
N SER A 26 7.26 -17.89 20.28
CA SER A 26 7.25 -16.95 19.15
C SER A 26 5.83 -16.77 18.60
N ALA A 27 4.95 -16.19 19.42
CA ALA A 27 3.76 -15.53 18.88
C ALA A 27 4.24 -14.29 18.11
N GLY A 28 4.31 -14.40 16.79
CA GLY A 28 4.65 -13.28 15.92
C GLY A 28 3.71 -12.11 16.19
N LEU A 29 4.25 -11.01 16.73
CA LEU A 29 3.55 -9.74 16.81
C LEU A 29 3.41 -9.21 15.38
N PHE A 30 2.29 -9.52 14.72
CA PHE A 30 1.88 -8.78 13.53
C PHE A 30 1.54 -7.36 13.97
N ALA A 31 2.49 -6.45 13.87
CA ALA A 31 2.21 -5.03 14.01
C ALA A 31 1.31 -4.61 12.83
N ASP A 32 0.02 -4.39 13.09
CA ASP A 32 -0.88 -3.80 12.09
C ASP A 32 -0.48 -2.32 11.93
N VAL A 33 0.02 -1.96 10.77
CA VAL A 33 0.40 -0.57 10.47
C VAL A 33 -0.87 0.25 10.32
N ALA A 34 -0.92 1.42 10.96
CA ALA A 34 -2.04 2.34 10.85
C ALA A 34 -2.29 2.71 9.38
N LYS A 35 -3.42 2.28 8.82
CA LYS A 35 -3.79 2.57 7.42
C LYS A 35 -4.38 3.97 7.32
N PRO A 36 -4.10 4.72 6.24
CA PRO A 36 -4.71 6.04 6.05
C PRO A 36 -6.21 5.90 5.80
N GLN A 37 -6.97 6.92 6.16
CA GLN A 37 -8.36 7.05 5.74
C GLN A 37 -8.39 7.54 4.30
N ILE A 38 -8.85 6.69 3.38
CA ILE A 38 -8.82 6.96 1.94
C ILE A 38 -10.24 7.36 1.47
N PRO A 39 -10.40 8.45 0.70
CA PRO A 39 -11.68 8.81 0.09
C PRO A 39 -12.26 7.67 -0.74
N ALA A 40 -13.59 7.52 -0.70
CA ALA A 40 -14.28 6.51 -1.48
C ALA A 40 -14.22 6.82 -2.99
N SER A 41 -14.07 5.77 -3.81
CA SER A 41 -14.18 5.89 -5.26
C SER A 41 -15.63 6.06 -5.71
N ARG A 42 -15.84 6.73 -6.83
CA ARG A 42 -17.17 6.96 -7.43
C ARG A 42 -17.69 5.82 -8.33
N GLY A 43 -17.01 4.66 -8.36
CA GLY A 43 -17.35 3.53 -9.25
C GLY A 43 -17.95 2.34 -8.51
N ASP A 44 -18.78 1.57 -9.22
CA ASP A 44 -19.49 0.39 -8.67
C ASP A 44 -18.62 -0.88 -8.63
N GLN A 45 -17.52 -0.90 -9.39
CA GLN A 45 -16.63 -2.06 -9.52
C GLN A 45 -15.17 -1.62 -9.43
N CYS A 46 -14.39 -2.33 -8.62
CA CYS A 46 -12.95 -2.13 -8.55
C CYS A 46 -12.25 -2.73 -9.78
N VAL A 47 -11.19 -2.08 -10.28
CA VAL A 47 -10.40 -2.61 -11.40
C VAL A 47 -9.69 -3.91 -11.04
N GLU A 48 -9.30 -4.07 -9.77
CA GLU A 48 -8.67 -5.24 -9.17
C GLU A 48 -9.05 -5.31 -7.67
N PRO A 49 -8.83 -6.44 -6.99
CA PRO A 49 -8.96 -6.52 -5.53
C PRO A 49 -8.06 -5.52 -4.79
N VAL A 50 -8.50 -5.03 -3.63
CA VAL A 50 -7.81 -3.97 -2.87
C VAL A 50 -6.39 -4.36 -2.48
N GLU A 51 -6.19 -5.61 -2.04
CA GLU A 51 -4.88 -6.13 -1.68
C GLU A 51 -3.92 -6.24 -2.87
N ILE A 52 -4.45 -6.47 -4.07
CA ILE A 52 -3.66 -6.45 -5.31
C ILE A 52 -3.28 -5.02 -5.66
N MET A 53 -4.24 -4.08 -5.60
CA MET A 53 -3.94 -2.67 -5.87
C MET A 53 -2.90 -2.12 -4.90
N ARG A 54 -2.96 -2.42 -3.61
CA ARG A 54 -1.94 -1.94 -2.64
C ARG A 54 -0.52 -2.42 -2.96
N ARG A 55 -0.37 -3.61 -3.54
CA ARG A 55 0.94 -4.20 -3.84
C ARG A 55 1.43 -3.85 -5.25
N ASN A 56 0.52 -3.79 -6.22
CA ASN A 56 0.85 -3.78 -7.65
C ASN A 56 0.38 -2.51 -8.38
N HIS A 57 -0.25 -1.56 -7.68
CA HIS A 57 -0.72 -0.29 -8.25
C HIS A 57 0.33 0.39 -9.14
N PHE A 58 1.56 0.54 -8.62
CA PHE A 58 2.62 1.24 -9.34
C PHE A 58 2.99 0.53 -10.65
N GLU A 59 3.10 -0.80 -10.62
CA GLU A 59 3.41 -1.61 -11.80
C GLU A 59 2.37 -1.42 -12.92
N PHE A 60 1.08 -1.46 -12.56
CA PHE A 60 0.01 -1.24 -13.54
C PHE A 60 0.07 0.15 -14.17
N ILE A 61 0.35 1.18 -13.36
CA ILE A 61 0.42 2.57 -13.84
C ILE A 61 1.68 2.80 -14.70
N VAL A 62 2.85 2.30 -14.30
CA VAL A 62 4.09 2.46 -15.07
C VAL A 62 4.01 1.71 -16.39
N HIS A 63 3.54 0.46 -16.36
CA HIS A 63 3.36 -0.31 -17.59
C HIS A 63 2.42 0.42 -18.56
N GLN A 64 1.27 0.91 -18.06
CA GLN A 64 0.33 1.62 -18.91
C GLN A 64 0.85 3.00 -19.36
N ARG A 65 1.66 3.68 -18.55
CA ARG A 65 2.37 4.90 -18.95
C ARG A 65 3.26 4.63 -20.15
N ASP A 66 4.08 3.58 -20.12
CA ASP A 66 4.98 3.25 -21.23
C ASP A 66 4.21 2.86 -22.50
N LEU A 67 3.17 2.04 -22.38
CA LEU A 67 2.29 1.70 -23.49
C LEU A 67 1.66 2.95 -24.12
N THR A 68 1.13 3.86 -23.29
CA THR A 68 0.42 5.05 -23.76
C THR A 68 1.36 6.10 -24.34
N VAL A 69 2.44 6.43 -23.63
CA VAL A 69 3.32 7.56 -23.95
C VAL A 69 4.38 7.17 -24.98
N HIS A 70 5.02 6.01 -24.82
CA HIS A 70 6.11 5.60 -25.73
C HIS A 70 5.62 4.81 -26.93
N GLN A 71 4.54 4.03 -26.79
CA GLN A 71 4.05 3.15 -27.85
C GLN A 71 2.72 3.62 -28.47
N GLY A 72 2.06 4.62 -27.88
CA GLY A 72 0.78 5.15 -28.37
C GLY A 72 -0.43 4.24 -28.14
N ILE A 73 -0.29 3.13 -27.42
CA ILE A 73 -1.33 2.13 -27.16
C ILE A 73 -2.21 2.60 -25.99
N ARG A 74 -3.52 2.79 -26.23
CA ARG A 74 -4.47 3.33 -25.24
C ARG A 74 -5.58 2.33 -24.95
N THR A 75 -5.35 1.46 -23.97
CA THR A 75 -6.36 0.52 -23.46
C THR A 75 -7.07 1.09 -22.23
N LYS A 76 -8.31 0.63 -21.96
CA LYS A 76 -9.12 1.18 -20.85
C LYS A 76 -8.68 0.69 -19.47
N ARG A 77 -8.41 -0.61 -19.34
CA ARG A 77 -8.02 -1.23 -18.06
C ARG A 77 -6.67 -0.64 -17.62
N HIS A 78 -6.59 -0.22 -16.35
CA HIS A 78 -5.42 0.43 -15.76
C HIS A 78 -4.99 1.76 -16.41
N SER A 79 -5.82 2.37 -17.26
CA SER A 79 -5.55 3.72 -17.78
C SER A 79 -5.51 4.75 -16.67
N LEU A 80 -4.53 5.65 -16.71
CA LEU A 80 -4.44 6.75 -15.75
C LEU A 80 -5.72 7.60 -15.74
N ALA A 81 -6.28 7.88 -16.92
CA ALA A 81 -7.55 8.59 -17.05
C ALA A 81 -8.71 7.85 -16.36
N GLY A 82 -8.85 6.55 -16.58
CA GLY A 82 -9.89 5.75 -15.92
C GLY A 82 -9.72 5.67 -14.39
N CYS A 83 -8.48 5.68 -13.89
CA CYS A 83 -8.24 5.78 -12.45
C CYS A 83 -8.74 7.12 -11.90
N ILE A 84 -8.40 8.24 -12.56
CA ILE A 84 -8.84 9.59 -12.15
C ILE A 84 -10.38 9.69 -12.20
N ASP A 85 -11.02 9.14 -13.22
CA ASP A 85 -12.48 9.17 -13.39
C ASP A 85 -13.26 8.62 -12.19
N CYS A 86 -12.68 7.69 -11.44
CA CYS A 86 -13.29 7.14 -10.22
C CYS A 86 -12.66 7.66 -8.93
N HIS A 87 -11.36 7.96 -8.90
CA HIS A 87 -10.60 8.28 -7.68
C HIS A 87 -10.38 9.77 -7.43
N SER A 88 -10.78 10.66 -8.34
CA SER A 88 -10.73 12.10 -8.09
C SER A 88 -12.01 12.60 -7.40
N THR A 89 -11.85 13.48 -6.41
CA THR A 89 -12.96 14.20 -5.79
C THR A 89 -13.37 15.40 -6.65
N LYS A 90 -14.64 15.79 -6.53
CA LYS A 90 -15.17 17.03 -7.12
C LYS A 90 -15.69 17.95 -6.01
N THR A 91 -15.52 19.25 -6.20
CA THR A 91 -16.18 20.27 -5.38
C THR A 91 -17.69 20.23 -5.56
N ALA A 92 -18.44 20.90 -4.69
CA ALA A 92 -19.89 21.06 -4.84
C ALA A 92 -20.29 21.73 -6.17
N ALA A 93 -19.40 22.54 -6.76
CA ALA A 93 -19.58 23.15 -8.07
C ALA A 93 -19.20 22.21 -9.25
N GLY A 94 -18.88 20.94 -8.98
CA GLY A 94 -18.55 19.93 -9.97
C GLY A 94 -17.13 19.98 -10.53
N GLN A 95 -16.25 20.83 -9.99
CA GLN A 95 -14.86 20.97 -10.43
C GLN A 95 -13.97 19.91 -9.77
N TYR A 96 -13.04 19.32 -10.52
CA TYR A 96 -12.07 18.38 -9.95
C TYR A 96 -11.13 19.10 -8.98
N LEU A 97 -10.87 18.47 -7.83
CA LEU A 97 -9.81 18.91 -6.94
C LEU A 97 -8.43 18.53 -7.53
N PRO A 98 -7.39 19.35 -7.32
CA PRO A 98 -6.04 19.02 -7.75
C PRO A 98 -5.57 17.69 -7.15
N VAL A 99 -4.91 16.84 -7.94
CA VAL A 99 -4.46 15.50 -7.49
C VAL A 99 -3.54 15.50 -6.26
N ASN A 100 -2.86 16.61 -6.00
CA ASN A 100 -1.98 16.84 -4.87
C ASN A 100 -2.65 17.63 -3.72
N ALA A 101 -3.94 17.94 -3.82
CA ALA A 101 -4.65 18.61 -2.73
C ALA A 101 -4.76 17.69 -1.52
N GLU A 102 -4.71 18.29 -0.33
CA GLU A 102 -4.87 17.57 0.92
C GLU A 102 -6.22 16.86 0.96
N GLY A 103 -6.21 15.61 1.41
CA GLY A 103 -7.42 14.77 1.48
C GLY A 103 -7.81 14.11 0.16
N GLU A 104 -7.17 14.40 -0.97
CA GLU A 104 -7.41 13.66 -2.21
C GLU A 104 -6.87 12.23 -2.14
N PHE A 105 -7.48 11.31 -2.90
CA PHE A 105 -7.14 9.89 -2.89
C PHE A 105 -5.65 9.64 -3.18
N CYS A 106 -5.15 10.21 -4.28
CA CYS A 106 -3.77 10.02 -4.71
C CYS A 106 -2.81 10.60 -3.67
N GLN A 107 -3.03 11.87 -3.25
CA GLN A 107 -2.19 12.54 -2.27
C GLN A 107 -2.13 11.78 -0.94
N THR A 108 -3.26 11.31 -0.43
CA THR A 108 -3.35 10.62 0.86
C THR A 108 -2.54 9.31 0.85
N CYS A 109 -2.69 8.49 -0.19
CA CYS A 109 -1.95 7.23 -0.30
C CYS A 109 -0.45 7.47 -0.50
N HIS A 110 -0.09 8.44 -1.35
CA HIS A 110 1.30 8.75 -1.66
C HIS A 110 2.04 9.41 -0.49
N THR A 111 1.35 10.23 0.30
CA THR A 111 1.88 10.76 1.56
C THR A 111 2.14 9.63 2.55
N TYR A 112 1.17 8.72 2.73
CA TYR A 112 1.32 7.57 3.61
C TYR A 112 2.47 6.63 3.19
N ALA A 113 2.63 6.41 1.88
CA ALA A 113 3.69 5.57 1.33
C ALA A 113 5.04 6.29 1.21
N ALA A 114 5.11 7.59 1.54
CA ALA A 114 6.28 8.46 1.32
C ALA A 114 6.78 8.44 -0.15
N VAL A 115 5.86 8.44 -1.12
CA VAL A 115 6.15 8.43 -2.56
C VAL A 115 5.76 9.75 -3.20
N LYS A 116 6.66 10.37 -3.97
CA LYS A 116 6.37 11.59 -4.75
C LYS A 116 5.84 11.21 -6.14
N ILE A 117 4.78 11.89 -6.58
CA ILE A 117 4.27 11.75 -7.96
C ILE A 117 4.97 12.77 -8.84
N ASP A 118 5.75 12.31 -9.82
CA ASP A 118 6.59 13.13 -10.67
C ASP A 118 5.85 13.71 -11.88
N CYS A 119 4.90 12.98 -12.47
CA CYS A 119 4.12 13.42 -13.63
C CYS A 119 3.55 14.84 -13.47
N PHE A 120 3.02 15.14 -12.29
CA PHE A 120 2.35 16.41 -11.99
C PHE A 120 3.29 17.52 -11.51
N SER A 121 4.59 17.24 -11.38
CA SER A 121 5.59 18.28 -11.13
C SER A 121 5.73 19.23 -12.32
N CYS A 122 5.52 18.72 -13.53
CA CYS A 122 5.47 19.50 -14.77
C CYS A 122 4.05 19.62 -15.34
N HIS A 123 3.23 18.57 -15.27
CA HIS A 123 1.83 18.61 -15.73
C HIS A 123 0.87 19.05 -14.61
N ALA A 124 1.19 20.16 -13.95
CA ALA A 124 0.35 20.70 -12.89
C ALA A 124 -0.92 21.35 -13.48
N ALA A 125 -2.09 21.05 -12.89
CA ALA A 125 -3.36 21.68 -13.29
C ALA A 125 -3.41 23.18 -12.98
N VAL A 126 -2.60 23.63 -12.01
CA VAL A 126 -2.44 25.04 -11.61
C VAL A 126 -0.94 25.36 -11.61
N PRO A 127 -0.50 26.46 -12.25
CA PRO A 127 0.90 26.90 -12.19
C PRO A 127 1.33 27.08 -10.72
N THR A 128 2.46 26.48 -10.35
CA THR A 128 2.98 26.61 -8.99
C THR A 128 3.67 27.96 -8.82
N GLU A 129 3.20 28.79 -7.89
CA GLU A 129 4.11 29.75 -7.25
C GLU A 129 4.99 28.95 -6.29
N LYS A 130 6.22 28.65 -6.72
CA LYS A 130 7.32 28.02 -5.97
C LYS A 130 6.91 26.86 -5.05
N ILE A 131 7.21 25.65 -5.50
CA ILE A 131 7.10 24.39 -4.74
C ILE A 131 7.66 24.57 -3.32
N SER A 132 6.78 24.67 -2.32
CA SER A 132 7.11 24.40 -0.93
C SER A 132 7.40 22.91 -0.82
N GLN A 133 8.67 22.55 -0.94
CA GLN A 133 9.17 21.22 -0.65
C GLN A 133 9.01 20.97 0.85
N SER A 134 7.87 20.41 1.26
CA SER A 134 7.80 19.75 2.56
C SER A 134 8.46 18.37 2.48
N PRO A 135 9.18 17.95 3.53
CA PRO A 135 10.13 16.84 3.51
C PRO A 135 9.57 15.54 2.91
#